data_AF-A0A5J4EAA6-F1
#
_entry.id   AF-A0A5J4EAA6-F1
#
_cell.length_a   1.000
_cell.length_b   1.000
_cell.length_c   1.000
_cell.angle_alpha   90.00
_cell.angle_beta   90.00
_cell.angle_gamma   90.00
#
_symmetry.space_group_name_H-M   'P 1'
#
loop_
_entity.id
_entity.type
_entity.pdbx_description
1 polymer ?
#
loop_
_entity_poly.entity_id
_entity_poly.type
_entity_poly.pdbx_seq_one_letter_code
_entity_poly.pdbx_strand_id
1 'polypeptide(L)'
;MVGMPDWVNAAHREFLEGSLRLDLFGLRRGGEISGELIAPLRPEIPSLVPGESYLLETVLRTLTLGHLFTQGTADSNQVWVEITVSAGDRLIGRSGAMNGLGEVDPWSWFGNAYVVDRKGRRIDRRNPEDIFVSLYNHQIPPGAGEVVHYRFTVPADLEGTVTVRAALKYRKFDTTMMRFVLDDSGSVNDLPVVTIAADSITFPVSSRAVSAAPVPDIPEWQRWNDYGIGLLRTPGAGELRQAEEAFRMVANLGRADGPLNLARVYLREGRLDEAVVMLERAARHEPAAYPWVVAWFTGQVNRQNGFLDEAIENFRNILDTRYQLARDRGFDFSLDYRVSNMLARTLFERAQLERGDGRREKRNSFIAEAIVWYRHTLGIEPENAEAHYGLSQAYAQSGETGRSEEHRRLYQTYKVNDNARDRAIALARRMDPAADHAANPVAIYDLHREPVSAGPVSDYAPD
;
A
#
# COMPACT_ATOMS: atom_id res chain seq x y z
N MET A 1 -25.59 -2.06 -11.76
CA MET A 1 -25.90 -1.15 -12.87
C MET A 1 -27.38 -0.82 -12.84
N VAL A 2 -27.69 0.48 -12.86
CA VAL A 2 -29.05 1.01 -12.87
C VAL A 2 -29.75 0.59 -14.17
N GLY A 3 -31.01 0.17 -14.09
CA GLY A 3 -31.82 -0.22 -15.26
C GLY A 3 -31.45 -1.56 -15.91
N MET A 4 -30.45 -2.27 -15.40
CA MET A 4 -30.10 -3.62 -15.86
C MET A 4 -30.88 -4.69 -15.08
N PRO A 5 -31.11 -5.89 -15.67
CA PRO A 5 -31.72 -7.00 -14.95
C PRO A 5 -30.98 -7.37 -13.66
N ASP A 6 -31.70 -7.86 -12.65
CA ASP A 6 -31.14 -8.21 -11.33
C ASP A 6 -29.97 -9.19 -11.39
N TRP A 7 -30.00 -10.14 -12.34
CA TRP A 7 -28.93 -11.13 -12.52
C TRP A 7 -27.58 -10.49 -12.86
N VAL A 8 -27.57 -9.31 -13.51
CA VAL A 8 -26.34 -8.57 -13.82
C VAL A 8 -25.71 -8.08 -12.51
N ASN A 9 -26.51 -7.55 -11.60
CA ASN A 9 -26.02 -7.11 -10.29
C ASN A 9 -25.60 -8.29 -9.41
N ALA A 10 -26.31 -9.42 -9.50
CA ALA A 10 -25.92 -10.65 -8.81
C ALA A 10 -24.55 -11.15 -9.28
N ALA A 11 -24.31 -11.24 -10.60
CA ALA A 11 -23.03 -11.68 -11.15
C ALA A 11 -21.85 -10.79 -10.73
N HIS A 12 -22.04 -9.46 -10.69
CA HIS A 12 -20.99 -8.55 -10.20
C HIS A 12 -20.73 -8.71 -8.70
N ARG A 13 -21.75 -9.04 -7.89
CA ARG A 13 -21.58 -9.33 -6.46
C ARG A 13 -20.80 -10.62 -6.27
N GLU A 14 -21.16 -11.67 -6.99
CA GLU A 14 -20.47 -12.96 -6.97
C GLU A 14 -18.98 -12.81 -7.30
N PHE A 15 -18.62 -11.94 -8.26
CA PHE A 15 -17.22 -11.66 -8.58
C PHE A 15 -16.43 -10.98 -7.43
N LEU A 16 -17.11 -10.24 -6.55
CA LEU A 16 -16.49 -9.58 -5.40
C LEU A 16 -16.40 -10.50 -4.17
N GLU A 17 -17.21 -11.55 -4.09
CA GLU A 17 -17.21 -12.46 -2.95
C GLU A 17 -15.83 -13.14 -2.81
N GLY A 18 -15.29 -13.10 -1.59
CA GLY A 18 -13.97 -13.67 -1.28
C GLY A 18 -12.78 -12.95 -1.93
N SER A 19 -12.99 -11.81 -2.63
CA SER A 19 -11.90 -11.07 -3.28
C SER A 19 -11.05 -10.27 -2.29
N LEU A 20 -11.65 -9.85 -1.18
CA LEU A 20 -10.96 -9.26 -0.04
C LEU A 20 -11.45 -9.88 1.28
N ARG A 21 -10.65 -9.69 2.32
CA ARG A 21 -10.97 -10.01 3.71
C ARG A 21 -10.77 -8.77 4.58
N LEU A 22 -11.59 -8.66 5.62
CA LEU A 22 -11.46 -7.71 6.72
C LEU A 22 -11.26 -8.51 8.01
N ASP A 23 -10.26 -8.14 8.81
CA ASP A 23 -9.96 -8.76 10.10
C ASP A 23 -9.78 -7.68 11.18
N LEU A 24 -10.58 -7.75 12.23
CA LEU A 24 -10.36 -7.00 13.47
C LEU A 24 -9.21 -7.68 14.22
N PHE A 25 -8.00 -7.21 13.95
CA PHE A 25 -6.76 -7.90 14.26
C PHE A 25 -6.31 -7.68 15.71
N GLY A 26 -6.25 -6.42 16.14
CA GLY A 26 -5.60 -6.01 17.39
C GLY A 26 -6.21 -4.77 18.03
N LEU A 27 -5.91 -4.56 19.31
CA LEU A 27 -6.15 -3.29 20.01
C LEU A 27 -4.82 -2.74 20.54
N ARG A 28 -4.60 -1.44 20.43
CA ARG A 28 -3.57 -0.74 21.20
C ARG A 28 -4.19 0.06 22.32
N ARG A 29 -3.67 -0.10 23.53
CA ARG A 29 -4.10 0.71 24.70
C ARG A 29 -3.68 2.17 24.53
N GLY A 30 -4.50 3.09 25.03
CA GLY A 30 -4.24 4.53 24.99
C GLY A 30 -4.68 5.22 23.69
N GLY A 31 -5.13 4.49 22.67
CA GLY A 31 -5.62 5.11 21.43
C GLY A 31 -4.53 5.64 20.50
N GLU A 32 -3.29 5.16 20.65
CA GLU A 32 -2.12 5.60 19.89
C GLU A 32 -1.32 4.42 19.31
N ILE A 33 -0.59 4.65 18.22
CA ILE A 33 0.23 3.63 17.52
C ILE A 33 1.43 3.12 18.34
N SER A 34 1.81 3.87 19.37
CA SER A 34 2.85 3.53 20.34
C SER A 34 2.31 2.71 21.51
N GLY A 35 0.99 2.59 21.63
CA GLY A 35 0.32 1.86 22.68
C GLY A 35 0.64 0.36 22.67
N GLU A 36 0.55 -0.25 23.85
CA GLU A 36 0.69 -1.71 24.02
C GLU A 36 -0.29 -2.44 23.12
N LEU A 37 0.22 -3.29 22.22
CA LEU A 37 -0.57 -4.09 21.30
C LEU A 37 -1.08 -5.37 21.98
N ILE A 38 -2.39 -5.55 21.95
CA ILE A 38 -3.09 -6.79 22.31
C ILE A 38 -3.58 -7.43 21.01
N ALA A 39 -2.85 -8.44 20.53
CA ALA A 39 -3.16 -9.13 19.28
C ALA A 39 -2.59 -10.56 19.27
N PRO A 40 -3.17 -11.47 18.48
CA PRO A 40 -4.46 -11.29 17.78
C PRO A 40 -5.64 -11.31 18.78
N LEU A 41 -6.74 -10.61 18.47
CA LEU A 41 -7.90 -10.51 19.37
C LEU A 41 -8.72 -11.80 19.56
N ARG A 42 -8.42 -12.85 18.78
CA ARG A 42 -9.13 -14.14 18.83
C ARG A 42 -8.09 -15.26 18.81
N PRO A 43 -8.29 -16.35 19.58
CA PRO A 43 -9.54 -16.74 20.26
C PRO A 43 -9.85 -16.02 21.58
N GLU A 44 -8.88 -15.35 22.18
CA GLU A 44 -9.02 -14.73 23.50
C GLU A 44 -9.27 -13.23 23.38
N ILE A 45 -10.53 -12.82 23.60
CA ILE A 45 -10.93 -11.41 23.53
C ILE A 45 -10.62 -10.74 24.88
N PRO A 46 -9.84 -9.66 24.92
CA PRO A 46 -9.56 -8.91 26.14
C PRO A 46 -10.80 -8.14 26.63
N SER A 47 -10.87 -7.84 27.93
CA SER A 47 -11.81 -6.84 28.40
C SER A 47 -11.39 -5.42 28.02
N LEU A 48 -12.38 -4.61 27.72
CA LEU A 48 -12.26 -3.16 27.66
C LEU A 48 -12.48 -2.56 29.05
N VAL A 49 -11.67 -1.57 29.39
CA VAL A 49 -11.78 -0.83 30.65
C VAL A 49 -12.61 0.44 30.43
N PRO A 50 -13.66 0.69 31.23
CA PRO A 50 -14.43 1.93 31.17
C PRO A 50 -13.54 3.17 31.29
N GLY A 51 -13.78 4.18 30.45
CA GLY A 51 -13.01 5.42 30.42
C GLY A 51 -11.69 5.35 29.65
N GLU A 52 -11.22 4.17 29.25
CA GLU A 52 -9.99 4.05 28.46
C GLU A 52 -10.25 4.23 26.95
N SER A 53 -9.23 4.76 26.27
CA SER A 53 -9.17 4.85 24.82
C SER A 53 -8.37 3.69 24.23
N TYR A 54 -8.85 3.18 23.09
CA TYR A 54 -8.20 2.11 22.34
C TYR A 54 -8.05 2.50 20.88
N LEU A 55 -6.98 2.01 20.26
CA LEU A 55 -6.77 2.04 18.82
C LEU A 55 -7.04 0.64 18.27
N LEU A 56 -8.10 0.49 17.49
CA LEU A 56 -8.44 -0.74 16.82
C LEU A 56 -7.64 -0.86 15.52
N GLU A 57 -6.87 -1.94 15.42
CA GLU A 57 -6.07 -2.31 14.26
C GLU A 57 -6.93 -3.17 13.33
N THR A 58 -7.45 -2.57 12.26
CA THR A 58 -8.28 -3.25 11.27
C THR A 58 -7.44 -3.58 10.03
N VAL A 59 -7.37 -4.85 9.66
CA VAL A 59 -6.57 -5.32 8.53
C VAL A 59 -7.47 -5.65 7.35
N LEU A 60 -7.20 -5.07 6.19
CA LEU A 60 -7.78 -5.45 4.91
C LEU A 60 -6.77 -6.28 4.11
N ARG A 61 -7.23 -7.31 3.40
CA ARG A 61 -6.37 -8.21 2.64
C ARG A 61 -6.99 -8.58 1.29
N THR A 62 -6.28 -8.37 0.18
CA THR A 62 -6.69 -8.87 -1.15
C THR A 62 -6.49 -10.38 -1.25
N LEU A 63 -7.29 -11.15 -2.00
CA LEU A 63 -7.13 -12.62 -2.02
C LEU A 63 -6.96 -13.18 -3.42
N THR A 64 -7.90 -12.87 -4.31
CA THR A 64 -7.99 -13.49 -5.65
C THR A 64 -7.52 -12.57 -6.77
N LEU A 65 -7.20 -11.31 -6.45
CA LEU A 65 -6.93 -10.25 -7.42
C LEU A 65 -5.49 -10.30 -7.95
N GLY A 66 -5.33 -10.19 -9.27
CA GLY A 66 -4.04 -10.07 -9.96
C GLY A 66 -3.57 -8.63 -10.21
N HIS A 67 -4.34 -7.63 -9.79
CA HIS A 67 -4.04 -6.20 -9.92
C HIS A 67 -4.33 -5.46 -8.60
N LEU A 68 -3.98 -4.18 -8.54
CA LEU A 68 -4.34 -3.28 -7.44
C LEU A 68 -5.86 -3.26 -7.21
N PHE A 69 -6.32 -3.25 -5.96
CA PHE A 69 -7.73 -3.07 -5.64
C PHE A 69 -8.06 -1.62 -5.29
N THR A 70 -9.01 -0.94 -5.95
CA THR A 70 -9.65 -1.28 -7.24
C THR A 70 -8.74 -0.88 -8.41
N GLN A 71 -9.00 -1.31 -9.65
CA GLN A 71 -8.19 -0.92 -10.81
C GLN A 71 -9.02 -0.28 -11.93
N GLY A 72 -8.38 0.54 -12.76
CA GLY A 72 -8.94 1.16 -13.98
C GLY A 72 -9.90 2.34 -13.76
N THR A 73 -10.47 2.45 -12.55
CA THR A 73 -11.36 3.55 -12.11
C THR A 73 -11.17 3.83 -10.61
N ALA A 74 -9.94 3.68 -10.11
CA ALA A 74 -9.63 3.78 -8.68
C ALA A 74 -9.85 5.18 -8.09
N ASP A 75 -9.97 6.19 -8.95
CA ASP A 75 -10.28 7.59 -8.66
C ASP A 75 -11.79 7.87 -8.46
N SER A 76 -12.64 7.03 -9.06
CA SER A 76 -14.09 7.23 -9.13
C SER A 76 -14.91 6.13 -8.45
N ASN A 77 -14.36 4.92 -8.32
CA ASN A 77 -14.93 3.87 -7.47
C ASN A 77 -14.95 4.32 -6.01
N GLN A 78 -16.06 4.06 -5.31
CA GLN A 78 -16.13 4.35 -3.89
C GLN A 78 -16.01 3.07 -3.08
N VAL A 79 -14.86 2.90 -2.43
CA VAL A 79 -14.54 1.84 -1.48
C VAL A 79 -14.30 2.50 -0.13
N TRP A 80 -14.98 2.05 0.92
CA TRP A 80 -14.77 2.56 2.27
C TRP A 80 -15.01 1.49 3.31
N VAL A 81 -14.50 1.70 4.51
CA VAL A 81 -14.83 0.87 5.67
C VAL A 81 -15.89 1.58 6.50
N GLU A 82 -17.04 0.92 6.62
CA GLU A 82 -18.08 1.27 7.59
C GLU A 82 -17.79 0.55 8.90
N ILE A 83 -17.71 1.28 10.00
CA ILE A 83 -17.46 0.73 11.32
C ILE A 83 -18.37 1.36 12.37
N THR A 84 -18.85 0.53 13.29
CA THR A 84 -19.66 0.93 14.44
C THR A 84 -19.17 0.25 15.71
N VAL A 85 -19.24 0.99 16.81
CA VAL A 85 -18.98 0.52 18.17
C VAL A 85 -20.24 0.79 18.98
N SER A 86 -20.85 -0.23 19.56
CA SER A 86 -22.10 -0.07 20.31
C SER A 86 -22.15 -0.96 21.57
N ALA A 87 -22.96 -0.56 22.55
CA ALA A 87 -23.34 -1.39 23.68
C ALA A 87 -24.86 -1.55 23.70
N GLY A 88 -25.33 -2.73 23.30
CA GLY A 88 -26.73 -2.91 22.93
C GLY A 88 -27.13 -1.92 21.84
N ASP A 89 -28.19 -1.15 22.10
CA ASP A 89 -28.69 -0.11 21.18
C ASP A 89 -27.96 1.24 21.34
N ARG A 90 -27.10 1.40 22.35
CA ARG A 90 -26.32 2.64 22.56
C ARG A 90 -25.14 2.67 21.59
N LEU A 91 -25.18 3.59 20.62
CA LEU A 91 -24.02 3.89 19.77
C LEU A 91 -22.94 4.58 20.60
N ILE A 92 -21.71 4.06 20.55
CA ILE A 92 -20.52 4.62 21.19
C ILE A 92 -19.70 5.41 20.18
N GLY A 93 -19.51 4.88 18.96
CA GLY A 93 -18.77 5.55 17.91
C GLY A 93 -19.01 4.94 16.54
N ARG A 94 -18.72 5.68 15.47
CA ARG A 94 -18.88 5.22 14.09
C ARG A 94 -17.97 5.94 13.09
N SER A 95 -17.75 5.32 11.94
CA SER A 95 -17.14 5.91 10.74
C SER A 95 -17.73 5.22 9.49
N GLY A 96 -17.69 5.87 8.33
CA GLY A 96 -18.20 5.31 7.07
C GLY A 96 -19.73 5.36 6.92
N ALA A 97 -20.42 6.13 7.76
CA ALA A 97 -21.86 6.32 7.67
C ALA A 97 -22.24 7.11 6.41
N MET A 98 -23.41 6.79 5.85
CA MET A 98 -23.99 7.53 4.74
C MET A 98 -25.16 8.42 5.22
N ASN A 99 -25.31 9.60 4.62
CA ASN A 99 -26.46 10.46 4.85
C ASN A 99 -27.63 10.12 3.90
N GLY A 100 -28.74 10.84 4.02
CA GLY A 100 -29.95 10.62 3.20
C GLY A 100 -29.77 10.89 1.70
N LEU A 101 -28.68 11.57 1.29
CA LEU A 101 -28.32 11.79 -0.11
C LEU A 101 -27.39 10.69 -0.65
N GLY A 102 -27.08 9.69 0.18
CA GLY A 102 -26.14 8.63 -0.15
C GLY A 102 -24.69 9.09 -0.13
N GLU A 103 -24.34 10.23 0.47
CA GLU A 103 -22.96 10.67 0.64
C GLU A 103 -22.33 9.94 1.83
N VAL A 104 -21.15 9.36 1.63
CA VAL A 104 -20.34 8.78 2.71
C VAL A 104 -19.62 9.90 3.45
N ASP A 105 -19.56 9.84 4.77
CA ASP A 105 -18.78 10.80 5.59
C ASP A 105 -17.34 10.94 5.05
N PRO A 106 -16.92 12.14 4.61
CA PRO A 106 -15.60 12.35 4.00
C PRO A 106 -14.44 12.06 4.97
N TRP A 107 -14.68 12.04 6.29
CA TRP A 107 -13.67 11.68 7.30
C TRP A 107 -13.51 10.17 7.49
N SER A 108 -14.09 9.36 6.62
CA SER A 108 -13.92 7.91 6.62
C SER A 108 -12.64 7.48 5.91
N TRP A 109 -12.18 6.26 6.19
CA TRP A 109 -11.15 5.65 5.35
C TRP A 109 -11.73 5.26 3.99
N PHE A 110 -11.05 5.69 2.92
CA PHE A 110 -11.37 5.32 1.54
C PHE A 110 -10.22 4.55 0.89
N GLY A 111 -10.55 3.41 0.27
CA GLY A 111 -9.62 2.54 -0.47
C GLY A 111 -9.48 2.95 -1.94
N ASN A 112 -9.26 4.24 -2.19
CA ASN A 112 -9.23 4.85 -3.52
C ASN A 112 -7.89 5.55 -3.81
N ALA A 113 -7.74 6.05 -5.04
CA ALA A 113 -6.67 6.97 -5.41
C ALA A 113 -7.24 8.39 -5.45
N TYR A 114 -6.79 9.26 -4.54
CA TYR A 114 -7.20 10.67 -4.54
C TYR A 114 -6.26 11.46 -5.44
N VAL A 115 -6.68 11.68 -6.68
CA VAL A 115 -5.91 12.39 -7.71
C VAL A 115 -6.34 13.84 -7.84
N VAL A 116 -5.37 14.72 -8.08
CA VAL A 116 -5.57 16.16 -8.19
C VAL A 116 -4.94 16.74 -9.44
N ASP A 117 -5.46 17.88 -9.88
CA ASP A 117 -4.89 18.67 -10.97
C ASP A 117 -3.71 19.54 -10.52
N ARG A 118 -3.14 20.30 -11.47
CA ARG A 118 -2.03 21.24 -11.20
C ARG A 118 -2.37 22.36 -10.21
N LYS A 119 -3.65 22.63 -9.98
CA LYS A 119 -4.18 23.64 -9.04
C LYS A 119 -4.57 23.01 -7.69
N GLY A 120 -4.37 21.71 -7.50
CA GLY A 120 -4.70 20.97 -6.28
C GLY A 120 -6.18 20.60 -6.14
N ARG A 121 -7.00 20.79 -7.18
CA ARG A 121 -8.42 20.42 -7.17
C ARG A 121 -8.54 18.91 -7.38
N ARG A 122 -9.44 18.25 -6.66
CA ARG A 122 -9.75 16.82 -6.87
C ARG A 122 -10.27 16.61 -8.29
N ILE A 123 -9.80 15.54 -8.93
CA ILE A 123 -10.42 15.03 -10.15
C ILE A 123 -11.64 14.20 -9.73
N ASP A 124 -12.84 14.72 -9.98
CA ASP A 124 -14.12 14.15 -9.52
C ASP A 124 -15.12 13.89 -10.66
N ARG A 125 -14.77 14.26 -11.89
CA ARG A 125 -15.58 14.05 -13.12
C ARG A 125 -14.94 13.09 -14.11
N ARG A 126 -13.88 12.38 -13.69
CA ARG A 126 -13.10 11.45 -14.54
C ARG A 126 -12.60 12.14 -15.81
N ASN A 127 -11.97 13.30 -15.63
CA ASN A 127 -11.17 14.02 -16.61
C ASN A 127 -9.68 13.61 -16.46
N PRO A 128 -9.27 12.45 -17.02
CA PRO A 128 -7.94 11.90 -16.83
C PRO A 128 -6.82 12.78 -17.38
N GLU A 129 -7.10 13.60 -18.39
CA GLU A 129 -6.18 14.56 -19.00
C GLU A 129 -5.67 15.62 -18.01
N ASP A 130 -6.43 15.88 -16.95
CA ASP A 130 -6.08 16.86 -15.92
C ASP A 130 -5.40 16.21 -14.70
N ILE A 131 -5.37 14.88 -14.61
CA ILE A 131 -4.68 14.17 -13.52
C ILE A 131 -3.21 14.58 -13.53
N PHE A 132 -2.76 15.20 -12.44
CA PHE A 132 -1.39 15.66 -12.30
C PHE A 132 -0.61 14.87 -11.26
N VAL A 133 -1.17 14.64 -10.08
CA VAL A 133 -0.54 13.85 -9.01
C VAL A 133 -1.60 13.24 -8.08
N SER A 134 -1.30 12.09 -7.48
CA SER A 134 -2.08 11.58 -6.34
C SER A 134 -1.70 12.31 -5.04
N LEU A 135 -2.69 12.84 -4.33
CA LEU A 135 -2.53 13.27 -2.94
C LEU A 135 -2.26 12.07 -2.03
N TYR A 136 -3.03 11.00 -2.22
CA TYR A 136 -2.79 9.68 -1.62
C TYR A 136 -3.24 8.57 -2.58
N ASN A 137 -2.72 7.36 -2.37
CA ASN A 137 -3.17 6.17 -3.07
C ASN A 137 -3.28 5.00 -2.07
N HIS A 138 -4.52 4.66 -1.69
CA HIS A 138 -4.83 3.57 -0.77
C HIS A 138 -5.24 2.28 -1.49
N GLN A 139 -4.94 2.16 -2.78
CA GLN A 139 -5.14 0.91 -3.49
C GLN A 139 -4.28 -0.20 -2.88
N ILE A 140 -4.83 -1.40 -2.76
CA ILE A 140 -4.15 -2.54 -2.11
C ILE A 140 -3.61 -3.48 -3.21
N PRO A 141 -2.29 -3.75 -3.26
CA PRO A 141 -1.71 -4.69 -4.23
C PRO A 141 -2.23 -6.13 -4.10
N PRO A 142 -2.06 -6.95 -5.15
CA PRO A 142 -2.20 -8.39 -5.07
C PRO A 142 -1.35 -8.95 -3.94
N GLY A 143 -1.91 -9.83 -3.10
CA GLY A 143 -1.10 -10.47 -2.09
C GLY A 143 -0.72 -9.57 -0.89
N ALA A 144 -1.16 -8.30 -0.86
CA ALA A 144 -0.84 -7.36 0.22
C ALA A 144 -1.98 -7.14 1.22
N GLY A 145 -1.60 -6.77 2.45
CA GLY A 145 -2.47 -6.24 3.49
C GLY A 145 -2.43 -4.71 3.57
N GLU A 146 -3.44 -4.10 4.18
CA GLU A 146 -3.59 -2.68 4.52
C GLU A 146 -4.08 -2.58 5.96
N VAL A 147 -3.54 -1.62 6.74
CA VAL A 147 -3.96 -1.39 8.13
C VAL A 147 -4.69 -0.06 8.21
N VAL A 148 -5.87 -0.08 8.85
CA VAL A 148 -6.65 1.11 9.15
C VAL A 148 -6.82 1.23 10.66
N HIS A 149 -6.41 2.38 11.21
CA HIS A 149 -6.45 2.61 12.65
C HIS A 149 -7.71 3.40 13.06
N TYR A 150 -8.55 2.78 13.90
CA TYR A 150 -9.76 3.43 14.43
C TYR A 150 -9.64 3.69 15.92
N ARG A 151 -9.77 4.95 16.34
CA ARG A 151 -9.72 5.32 17.75
C ARG A 151 -11.13 5.40 18.34
N PHE A 152 -11.32 4.79 19.50
CA PHE A 152 -12.53 4.98 20.30
C PHE A 152 -12.24 4.95 21.80
N THR A 153 -13.03 5.70 22.56
CA THR A 153 -13.06 5.69 24.02
C THR A 153 -14.28 4.93 24.53
N VAL A 154 -14.07 4.05 25.50
CA VAL A 154 -15.13 3.35 26.21
C VAL A 154 -15.78 4.32 27.19
N PRO A 155 -17.11 4.53 27.19
CA PRO A 155 -17.75 5.39 28.18
C PRO A 155 -17.46 4.92 29.62
N ALA A 156 -17.22 5.86 30.53
CA ALA A 156 -16.83 5.55 31.92
C ALA A 156 -17.95 4.88 32.73
N ASP A 157 -19.20 5.09 32.32
CA ASP A 157 -20.41 4.52 32.92
C ASP A 157 -20.79 3.16 32.32
N LEU A 158 -20.01 2.65 31.35
CA LEU A 158 -20.40 1.46 30.61
C LEU A 158 -20.12 0.18 31.38
N GLU A 159 -21.12 -0.69 31.43
CA GLU A 159 -21.04 -2.07 31.91
C GLU A 159 -21.52 -3.05 30.82
N GLY A 160 -21.20 -4.33 30.99
CA GLY A 160 -21.67 -5.39 30.08
C GLY A 160 -20.71 -5.63 28.91
N THR A 161 -21.17 -5.39 27.68
CA THR A 161 -20.38 -5.70 26.48
C THR A 161 -20.42 -4.57 25.44
N VAL A 162 -19.33 -4.45 24.68
CA VAL A 162 -19.21 -3.57 23.51
C VAL A 162 -19.05 -4.42 22.27
N THR A 163 -19.88 -4.20 21.27
CA THR A 163 -19.74 -4.84 19.95
C THR A 163 -19.16 -3.87 18.95
N VAL A 164 -18.09 -4.30 18.30
CA VAL A 164 -17.52 -3.65 17.13
C VAL A 164 -17.97 -4.42 15.89
N ARG A 165 -18.46 -3.70 14.88
CA ARG A 165 -18.79 -4.24 13.55
C ARG A 165 -18.11 -3.41 12.49
N ALA A 166 -17.35 -4.04 11.62
CA ALA A 166 -16.68 -3.40 10.51
C ALA A 166 -17.02 -4.11 9.19
N ALA A 167 -17.20 -3.34 8.12
CA ALA A 167 -17.57 -3.83 6.81
C ALA A 167 -16.89 -3.00 5.71
N LEU A 168 -16.16 -3.68 4.81
CA LEU A 168 -15.64 -3.09 3.59
C LEU A 168 -16.77 -2.97 2.58
N LYS A 169 -17.16 -1.74 2.28
CA LYS A 169 -18.23 -1.41 1.34
C LYS A 169 -17.65 -1.00 -0.01
N TYR A 170 -18.39 -1.27 -1.06
CA TYR A 170 -18.08 -0.84 -2.41
C TYR A 170 -19.36 -0.40 -3.13
N ARG A 171 -19.25 0.69 -3.88
CA ARG A 171 -20.15 1.01 -4.99
C ARG A 171 -19.37 1.60 -6.15
N LYS A 172 -19.97 1.54 -7.34
CA LYS A 172 -19.27 1.86 -8.59
C LYS A 172 -18.84 3.31 -8.70
N PHE A 173 -19.67 4.26 -8.27
CA PHE A 173 -19.35 5.69 -8.33
C PHE A 173 -19.79 6.40 -7.05
N ASP A 174 -19.03 7.42 -6.64
CA ASP A 174 -19.40 8.28 -5.53
C ASP A 174 -20.55 9.26 -5.89
N THR A 175 -21.06 9.97 -4.88
CA THR A 175 -22.19 10.89 -5.07
C THR A 175 -21.83 12.07 -5.96
N THR A 176 -20.60 12.60 -5.87
CA THR A 176 -20.16 13.72 -6.71
C THR A 176 -20.19 13.36 -8.19
N MET A 177 -19.65 12.19 -8.55
CA MET A 177 -19.71 11.66 -9.90
C MET A 177 -21.16 11.44 -10.37
N MET A 178 -22.01 10.84 -9.53
CA MET A 178 -23.40 10.56 -9.93
C MET A 178 -24.20 11.82 -10.17
N ARG A 179 -23.99 12.88 -9.37
CA ARG A 179 -24.62 14.19 -9.61
C ARG A 179 -24.18 14.82 -10.92
N PHE A 180 -22.91 14.67 -11.29
CA PHE A 180 -22.41 15.11 -12.59
C PHE A 180 -23.04 14.31 -13.74
N VAL A 181 -23.11 12.98 -13.62
CA VAL A 181 -23.71 12.11 -14.65
C VAL A 181 -25.20 12.40 -14.85
N LEU A 182 -25.92 12.71 -13.78
CA LEU A 182 -27.35 13.01 -13.81
C LEU A 182 -27.67 14.48 -14.11
N ASP A 183 -26.65 15.35 -14.12
CA ASP A 183 -26.80 16.82 -14.20
C ASP A 183 -27.78 17.37 -13.12
N ASP A 184 -27.70 16.80 -11.91
CA ASP A 184 -28.56 17.17 -10.77
C ASP A 184 -27.77 17.14 -9.46
N SER A 185 -27.44 18.34 -8.95
CA SER A 185 -26.71 18.53 -7.70
C SER A 185 -27.47 18.06 -6.44
N GLY A 186 -28.79 17.89 -6.52
CA GLY A 186 -29.64 17.39 -5.45
C GLY A 186 -29.89 15.88 -5.51
N SER A 187 -29.44 15.20 -6.56
CA SER A 187 -29.72 13.78 -6.74
C SER A 187 -29.14 12.93 -5.61
N VAL A 188 -29.94 11.95 -5.19
CA VAL A 188 -29.53 10.91 -4.24
C VAL A 188 -28.73 9.88 -5.00
N ASN A 189 -27.56 9.48 -4.47
CA ASN A 189 -26.83 8.36 -5.05
C ASN A 189 -27.48 7.04 -4.61
N ASP A 190 -28.29 6.48 -5.51
CA ASP A 190 -29.04 5.24 -5.33
C ASP A 190 -28.30 3.99 -5.87
N LEU A 191 -27.02 4.13 -6.25
CA LEU A 191 -26.24 2.98 -6.68
C LEU A 191 -26.15 1.91 -5.59
N PRO A 192 -26.28 0.62 -5.95
CA PRO A 192 -26.24 -0.46 -4.97
C PRO A 192 -24.89 -0.52 -4.28
N VAL A 193 -24.92 -0.57 -2.95
CA VAL A 193 -23.75 -0.79 -2.10
C VAL A 193 -23.60 -2.28 -1.83
N VAL A 194 -22.40 -2.81 -2.07
CA VAL A 194 -22.04 -4.20 -1.78
C VAL A 194 -21.12 -4.22 -0.56
N THR A 195 -21.34 -5.16 0.35
CA THR A 195 -20.36 -5.48 1.41
C THR A 195 -19.45 -6.58 0.87
N ILE A 196 -18.17 -6.30 0.69
CA ILE A 196 -17.18 -7.25 0.17
C ILE A 196 -16.72 -8.20 1.27
N ALA A 197 -16.42 -7.63 2.44
CA ALA A 197 -15.96 -8.36 3.61
C ALA A 197 -16.47 -7.67 4.86
N ALA A 198 -16.72 -8.43 5.93
CA ALA A 198 -17.13 -7.89 7.21
C ALA A 198 -16.58 -8.75 8.35
N ASP A 199 -16.45 -8.13 9.52
CA ASP A 199 -16.04 -8.79 10.74
C ASP A 199 -16.69 -8.13 11.96
N SER A 200 -16.82 -8.90 13.04
CA SER A 200 -17.42 -8.43 14.29
C SER A 200 -16.78 -9.10 15.50
N ILE A 201 -16.53 -8.28 16.53
CA ILE A 201 -16.03 -8.74 17.84
C ILE A 201 -16.88 -8.09 18.92
N THR A 202 -17.25 -8.88 19.93
CA THR A 202 -17.91 -8.40 21.14
C THR A 202 -16.96 -8.53 22.31
N PHE A 203 -16.58 -7.39 22.89
CA PHE A 203 -15.70 -7.28 24.02
C PHE A 203 -16.49 -7.23 25.33
N PRO A 204 -16.08 -7.95 26.37
CA PRO A 204 -16.55 -7.68 27.72
C PRO A 204 -16.03 -6.32 28.21
N VAL A 205 -16.82 -5.62 29.01
CA VAL A 205 -16.42 -4.38 29.69
C VAL A 205 -16.21 -4.72 31.15
N SER A 206 -14.96 -4.86 31.56
CA SER A 206 -14.58 -5.19 32.94
C SER A 206 -13.10 -4.92 33.18
N SER A 207 -12.66 -4.96 34.43
CA SER A 207 -11.25 -4.75 34.75
C SER A 207 -10.34 -5.96 34.48
N ARG A 208 -10.86 -7.21 34.33
CA ARG A 208 -10.02 -8.43 34.29
C ARG A 208 -10.57 -9.66 33.53
N ALA A 209 -11.68 -9.59 32.82
CA ALA A 209 -12.20 -10.76 32.11
C ALA A 209 -11.54 -10.97 30.73
N VAL A 210 -11.37 -12.22 30.33
CA VAL A 210 -11.12 -12.62 28.94
C VAL A 210 -12.29 -13.50 28.53
N SER A 211 -12.82 -13.28 27.33
CA SER A 211 -13.88 -14.13 26.78
C SER A 211 -13.39 -14.89 25.56
N ALA A 212 -13.73 -16.17 25.46
CA ALA A 212 -13.45 -16.96 24.27
C ALA A 212 -14.35 -16.52 23.11
N ALA A 213 -13.80 -16.54 21.90
CA ALA A 213 -14.52 -16.32 20.66
C ALA A 213 -14.09 -17.30 19.56
N PRO A 214 -14.94 -17.49 18.53
CA PRO A 214 -14.61 -18.32 17.39
C PRO A 214 -13.29 -17.88 16.75
N VAL A 215 -12.39 -18.83 16.51
CA VAL A 215 -11.16 -18.58 15.76
C VAL A 215 -11.56 -18.34 14.30
N PRO A 216 -11.14 -17.22 13.68
CA PRO A 216 -11.34 -17.00 12.26
C PRO A 216 -10.69 -18.14 11.45
N ASP A 217 -11.24 -18.46 10.28
CA ASP A 217 -10.59 -19.37 9.31
C ASP A 217 -9.43 -18.66 8.59
N ILE A 218 -8.48 -18.17 9.41
CA ILE A 218 -7.28 -17.45 9.01
C ILE A 218 -6.15 -17.96 9.88
N PRO A 219 -5.12 -18.60 9.31
CA PRO A 219 -3.95 -19.02 10.07
C PRO A 219 -3.32 -17.83 10.82
N GLU A 220 -2.95 -18.04 12.08
CA GLU A 220 -2.42 -16.97 12.94
C GLU A 220 -1.22 -16.25 12.31
N TRP A 221 -0.29 -17.00 11.72
CA TRP A 221 0.88 -16.44 11.04
C TRP A 221 0.49 -15.51 9.89
N GLN A 222 -0.62 -15.80 9.20
CA GLN A 222 -1.11 -14.98 8.09
C GLN A 222 -1.70 -13.67 8.61
N ARG A 223 -2.40 -13.69 9.75
CA ARG A 223 -2.92 -12.47 10.40
C ARG A 223 -1.78 -11.51 10.76
N TRP A 224 -0.74 -12.03 11.42
CA TRP A 224 0.48 -11.25 11.73
C TRP A 224 1.20 -10.76 10.48
N ASN A 225 1.31 -11.61 9.46
CA ASN A 225 1.98 -11.26 8.22
C ASN A 225 1.25 -10.15 7.46
N ASP A 226 -0.08 -10.23 7.38
CA ASP A 226 -0.90 -9.23 6.69
C ASP A 226 -0.89 -7.89 7.43
N TYR A 227 -0.96 -7.91 8.77
CA TYR A 227 -0.76 -6.73 9.62
C TYR A 227 0.61 -6.09 9.37
N GLY A 228 1.68 -6.89 9.44
CA GLY A 228 3.04 -6.41 9.18
C GLY A 228 3.23 -5.87 7.75
N ILE A 229 2.62 -6.49 6.74
CA ILE A 229 2.68 -5.99 5.35
C ILE A 229 2.00 -4.63 5.22
N GLY A 230 0.84 -4.44 5.87
CA GLY A 230 0.17 -3.14 5.85
C GLY A 230 1.04 -2.04 6.47
N LEU A 231 1.59 -2.28 7.66
CA LEU A 231 2.52 -1.37 8.33
C LEU A 231 3.80 -1.09 7.51
N LEU A 232 4.34 -2.13 6.86
CA LEU A 232 5.50 -1.98 5.98
C LEU A 232 5.16 -1.17 4.72
N ARG A 233 3.91 -1.13 4.27
CA ARG A 233 3.50 -0.34 3.09
C ARG A 233 3.29 1.13 3.40
N THR A 234 3.13 1.50 4.67
CA THR A 234 3.03 2.89 5.12
C THR A 234 4.15 3.76 4.51
N PRO A 235 3.82 4.87 3.82
CA PRO A 235 4.81 5.76 3.24
C PRO A 235 5.81 6.31 4.28
N GLY A 236 7.04 6.61 3.83
CA GLY A 236 8.09 7.13 4.73
C GLY A 236 8.67 6.07 5.68
N ALA A 237 9.09 6.44 6.89
CA ALA A 237 9.58 5.48 7.91
C ALA A 237 8.56 5.31 9.06
N GLY A 238 7.27 5.54 8.78
CA GLY A 238 6.25 5.76 9.81
C GLY A 238 6.05 4.61 10.81
N GLU A 239 5.98 3.37 10.32
CA GLU A 239 5.57 2.21 11.14
C GLU A 239 6.51 1.00 11.00
N LEU A 240 7.77 1.24 10.66
CA LEU A 240 8.75 0.14 10.45
C LEU A 240 9.03 -0.65 11.72
N ARG A 241 8.99 -0.01 12.89
CA ARG A 241 9.16 -0.68 14.19
C ARG A 241 8.01 -1.66 14.47
N GLN A 242 6.76 -1.24 14.26
CA GLN A 242 5.59 -2.09 14.42
C GLN A 242 5.59 -3.22 13.38
N ALA A 243 6.04 -2.95 12.15
CA ALA A 243 6.19 -3.99 11.12
C ALA A 243 7.25 -5.03 11.54
N GLU A 244 8.38 -4.60 12.11
CA GLU A 244 9.41 -5.49 12.66
C GLU A 244 8.84 -6.41 13.75
N GLU A 245 8.10 -5.85 14.71
CA GLU A 245 7.43 -6.62 15.77
C GLU A 245 6.49 -7.67 15.19
N ALA A 246 5.65 -7.29 14.22
CA ALA A 246 4.73 -8.21 13.56
C ALA A 246 5.48 -9.34 12.83
N PHE A 247 6.54 -9.04 12.08
CA PHE A 247 7.29 -10.07 11.34
C PHE A 247 8.14 -10.97 12.26
N ARG A 248 8.54 -10.51 13.44
CA ARG A 248 9.12 -11.38 14.48
C ARG A 248 8.10 -12.43 14.95
N MET A 249 6.83 -12.05 15.11
CA MET A 249 5.76 -13.02 15.42
C MET A 249 5.62 -14.07 14.31
N VAL A 250 5.63 -13.65 13.05
CA VAL A 250 5.60 -14.58 11.89
C VAL A 250 6.80 -15.53 11.89
N ALA A 251 8.00 -15.04 12.21
CA ALA A 251 9.19 -15.87 12.32
C ALA A 251 9.10 -16.89 13.47
N ASN A 252 8.58 -16.46 14.64
CA ASN A 252 8.36 -17.33 15.80
C ASN A 252 7.32 -18.42 15.53
N LEU A 253 6.36 -18.15 14.65
CA LEU A 253 5.38 -19.13 14.15
C LEU A 253 5.94 -20.08 13.08
N GLY A 254 7.26 -20.06 12.83
CA GLY A 254 7.93 -21.01 11.96
C GLY A 254 7.60 -20.82 10.48
N ARG A 255 7.55 -19.56 10.00
CA ARG A 255 7.29 -19.23 8.60
C ARG A 255 8.47 -18.47 7.99
N ALA A 256 8.88 -18.85 6.78
CA ALA A 256 9.92 -18.15 6.01
C ALA A 256 9.55 -16.70 5.66
N ASP A 257 8.25 -16.41 5.60
CA ASP A 257 7.69 -15.06 5.38
C ASP A 257 8.19 -14.06 6.45
N GLY A 258 8.38 -14.51 7.69
CA GLY A 258 8.88 -13.70 8.81
C GLY A 258 10.28 -13.13 8.57
N PRO A 259 11.33 -13.97 8.49
CA PRO A 259 12.67 -13.48 8.19
C PRO A 259 12.75 -12.76 6.83
N LEU A 260 12.01 -13.19 5.81
CA LEU A 260 11.99 -12.47 4.53
C LEU A 260 11.49 -11.02 4.69
N ASN A 261 10.41 -10.83 5.44
CA ASN A 261 9.84 -9.51 5.65
C ASN A 261 10.64 -8.66 6.65
N LEU A 262 11.30 -9.28 7.64
CA LEU A 262 12.29 -8.58 8.47
C LEU A 262 13.45 -8.02 7.63
N ALA A 263 13.95 -8.78 6.66
CA ALA A 263 14.98 -8.28 5.75
C ALA A 263 14.51 -7.05 4.95
N ARG A 264 13.23 -6.99 4.57
CA ARG A 264 12.63 -5.82 3.88
C ARG A 264 12.59 -4.60 4.80
N VAL A 265 12.23 -4.78 6.07
CA VAL A 265 12.27 -3.71 7.09
C VAL A 265 13.71 -3.20 7.23
N TYR A 266 14.65 -4.10 7.49
CA TYR A 266 16.06 -3.75 7.72
C TYR A 266 16.72 -3.09 6.52
N LEU A 267 16.42 -3.54 5.31
CA LEU A 267 16.88 -2.89 4.09
C LEU A 267 16.37 -1.45 3.97
N ARG A 268 15.12 -1.18 4.37
CA ARG A 268 14.53 0.17 4.34
C ARG A 268 15.11 1.09 5.43
N GLU A 269 15.48 0.53 6.57
CA GLU A 269 16.15 1.25 7.66
C GLU A 269 17.66 1.40 7.46
N GLY A 270 18.25 0.74 6.45
CA GLY A 270 19.69 0.71 6.23
C GLY A 270 20.48 -0.21 7.19
N ARG A 271 19.79 -1.12 7.91
CA ARG A 271 20.37 -2.14 8.80
C ARG A 271 20.84 -3.36 8.00
N LEU A 272 21.85 -3.16 7.15
CA LEU A 272 22.23 -4.12 6.11
C LEU A 272 22.73 -5.46 6.66
N ASP A 273 23.51 -5.46 7.74
CA ASP A 273 24.01 -6.70 8.36
C ASP A 273 22.88 -7.59 8.87
N GLU A 274 21.86 -6.99 9.50
CA GLU A 274 20.68 -7.72 9.95
C GLU A 274 19.84 -8.21 8.78
N ALA A 275 19.75 -7.42 7.69
CA ALA A 275 19.08 -7.84 6.47
C ALA A 275 19.74 -9.10 5.86
N VAL A 276 21.08 -9.17 5.81
CA VAL A 276 21.80 -10.37 5.36
C VAL A 276 21.42 -11.59 6.20
N VAL A 277 21.50 -11.47 7.52
CA VAL A 277 21.18 -12.59 8.44
C VAL A 277 19.75 -13.07 8.20
N MET A 278 18.79 -12.16 8.04
CA MET A 278 17.40 -12.55 7.82
C MET A 278 17.16 -13.17 6.44
N LEU A 279 17.84 -12.70 5.38
CA LEU A 279 17.76 -13.32 4.05
C LEU A 279 18.32 -14.74 4.05
N GLU A 280 19.44 -14.98 4.75
CA GLU A 280 19.97 -16.33 4.92
C GLU A 280 18.99 -17.24 5.67
N ARG A 281 18.36 -16.74 6.74
CA ARG A 281 17.36 -17.49 7.50
C ARG A 281 16.13 -17.82 6.65
N ALA A 282 15.67 -16.88 5.82
CA ALA A 282 14.55 -17.11 4.90
C ALA A 282 14.89 -18.16 3.82
N ALA A 283 16.12 -18.14 3.31
CA ALA A 283 16.60 -19.07 2.29
C ALA A 283 16.80 -20.50 2.81
N ARG A 284 17.23 -20.66 4.08
CA ARG A 284 17.47 -21.95 4.73
C ARG A 284 16.26 -22.49 5.49
N HIS A 285 15.13 -21.79 5.46
CA HIS A 285 13.91 -22.24 6.13
C HIS A 285 13.29 -23.44 5.41
N GLU A 286 12.44 -24.22 6.10
CA GLU A 286 11.70 -25.33 5.51
C GLU A 286 10.20 -25.18 5.79
N PRO A 287 9.35 -24.86 4.77
CA PRO A 287 9.70 -24.62 3.36
C PRO A 287 10.39 -23.26 3.15
N ALA A 288 11.38 -23.21 2.26
CA ALA A 288 12.14 -21.99 2.00
C ALA A 288 11.28 -20.87 1.36
N ALA A 289 11.68 -19.62 1.59
CA ALA A 289 11.17 -18.50 0.81
C ALA A 289 11.52 -18.66 -0.68
N TYR A 290 10.70 -18.07 -1.56
CA TYR A 290 10.96 -18.14 -3.00
C TYR A 290 12.35 -17.60 -3.35
N PRO A 291 13.20 -18.38 -4.05
CA PRO A 291 14.62 -18.07 -4.19
C PRO A 291 14.88 -16.81 -5.02
N TRP A 292 14.01 -16.48 -5.98
CA TRP A 292 14.11 -15.22 -6.74
C TRP A 292 13.76 -13.99 -5.90
N VAL A 293 12.87 -14.12 -4.91
CA VAL A 293 12.52 -13.03 -4.00
C VAL A 293 13.68 -12.79 -3.03
N VAL A 294 14.28 -13.86 -2.50
CA VAL A 294 15.50 -13.78 -1.70
C VAL A 294 16.61 -13.11 -2.51
N ALA A 295 16.87 -13.57 -3.73
CA ALA A 295 17.92 -13.01 -4.58
C ALA A 295 17.71 -11.53 -4.91
N TRP A 296 16.46 -11.09 -5.09
CA TRP A 296 16.14 -9.68 -5.33
C TRP A 296 16.57 -8.79 -4.16
N PHE A 297 16.25 -9.20 -2.93
CA PHE A 297 16.64 -8.44 -1.74
C PHE A 297 18.13 -8.61 -1.41
N THR A 298 18.71 -9.80 -1.60
CA THR A 298 20.16 -10.02 -1.46
C THR A 298 20.95 -9.13 -2.43
N GLY A 299 20.52 -9.02 -3.69
CA GLY A 299 21.18 -8.13 -4.67
C GLY A 299 21.13 -6.66 -4.25
N GLN A 300 19.99 -6.20 -3.69
CA GLN A 300 19.89 -4.84 -3.17
C GLN A 300 20.78 -4.60 -1.95
N VAL A 301 20.84 -5.55 -1.00
CA VAL A 301 21.72 -5.48 0.18
C VAL A 301 23.19 -5.48 -0.25
N ASN A 302 23.59 -6.39 -1.14
CA ASN A 302 24.94 -6.46 -1.68
C ASN A 302 25.35 -5.15 -2.35
N ARG A 303 24.46 -4.54 -3.16
CA ARG A 303 24.74 -3.24 -3.78
C ARG A 303 24.97 -2.15 -2.74
N GLN A 304 24.12 -2.05 -1.72
CA GLN A 304 24.27 -1.04 -0.67
C GLN A 304 25.52 -1.26 0.20
N ASN A 305 25.95 -2.51 0.40
CA ASN A 305 27.19 -2.86 1.08
C ASN A 305 28.45 -2.70 0.20
N GLY A 306 28.31 -2.38 -1.09
CA GLY A 306 29.43 -2.25 -2.02
C GLY A 306 29.95 -3.58 -2.59
N PHE A 307 29.27 -4.70 -2.32
CA PHE A 307 29.49 -6.01 -2.95
C PHE A 307 28.86 -6.04 -4.35
N LEU A 308 29.41 -5.19 -5.22
CA LEU A 308 28.79 -4.88 -6.51
C LEU A 308 28.87 -6.05 -7.50
N ASP A 309 29.93 -6.87 -7.45
CA ASP A 309 30.08 -8.03 -8.34
C ASP A 309 29.04 -9.12 -7.99
N GLU A 310 28.81 -9.36 -6.70
CA GLU A 310 27.78 -10.26 -6.19
C GLU A 310 26.38 -9.75 -6.51
N ALA A 311 26.12 -8.45 -6.33
CA ALA A 311 24.85 -7.83 -6.68
C ALA A 311 24.53 -7.98 -8.18
N ILE A 312 25.53 -7.76 -9.06
CA ILE A 312 25.39 -7.99 -10.51
C ILE A 312 24.98 -9.43 -10.79
N GLU A 313 25.62 -10.41 -10.15
CA GLU A 313 25.26 -11.82 -10.31
C GLU A 313 23.84 -12.12 -9.81
N ASN A 314 23.43 -11.57 -8.66
CA ASN A 314 22.07 -11.71 -8.16
C ASN A 314 21.04 -11.23 -9.19
N PHE A 315 21.23 -10.03 -9.77
CA PHE A 315 20.27 -9.48 -10.73
C PHE A 315 20.28 -10.23 -12.07
N ARG A 316 21.45 -10.66 -12.57
CA ARG A 316 21.54 -11.51 -13.76
C ARG A 316 20.81 -12.84 -13.57
N ASN A 317 20.99 -13.49 -12.42
CA ASN A 317 20.32 -14.77 -12.13
C ASN A 317 18.78 -14.63 -12.12
N ILE A 318 18.26 -13.46 -11.72
CA ILE A 318 16.84 -13.13 -11.80
C ILE A 318 16.42 -12.95 -13.26
N LEU A 319 17.08 -12.07 -14.02
CA LEU A 319 16.71 -11.76 -15.41
C LEU A 319 16.83 -12.99 -16.34
N ASP A 320 17.82 -13.85 -16.10
CA ASP A 320 17.99 -15.14 -16.79
C ASP A 320 16.95 -16.19 -16.34
N THR A 321 16.09 -15.87 -15.37
CA THR A 321 15.10 -16.79 -14.76
C THR A 321 15.74 -18.13 -14.38
N ARG A 322 16.90 -18.12 -13.71
CA ARG A 322 17.70 -19.34 -13.45
C ARG A 322 17.05 -20.33 -12.48
N TYR A 323 16.00 -19.91 -11.78
CA TYR A 323 15.29 -20.73 -10.80
C TYR A 323 14.32 -21.71 -11.48
N GLN A 324 14.55 -23.02 -11.33
CA GLN A 324 13.69 -24.06 -11.90
C GLN A 324 12.23 -23.89 -11.47
N LEU A 325 12.00 -23.66 -10.17
CA LEU A 325 10.66 -23.41 -9.63
C LEU A 325 9.97 -22.19 -10.25
N ALA A 326 10.70 -21.16 -10.68
CA ALA A 326 10.10 -20.01 -11.37
C ALA A 326 9.64 -20.40 -12.78
N ARG A 327 10.48 -21.13 -13.51
CA ARG A 327 10.16 -21.64 -14.86
C ARG A 327 9.00 -22.62 -14.85
N ASP A 328 8.94 -23.52 -13.88
CA ASP A 328 7.83 -24.47 -13.70
C ASP A 328 6.50 -23.76 -13.45
N ARG A 329 6.55 -22.55 -12.86
CA ARG A 329 5.38 -21.70 -12.64
C ARG A 329 5.08 -20.77 -13.82
N GLY A 330 5.83 -20.84 -14.91
CA GLY A 330 5.65 -20.03 -16.10
C GLY A 330 6.08 -18.57 -15.96
N PHE A 331 6.93 -18.25 -14.98
CA PHE A 331 7.48 -16.90 -14.86
C PHE A 331 8.56 -16.65 -15.93
N ASP A 332 8.55 -15.44 -16.47
CA ASP A 332 9.61 -14.85 -17.28
C ASP A 332 10.02 -13.52 -16.65
N PHE A 333 11.19 -13.48 -16.02
CA PHE A 333 11.70 -12.29 -15.36
C PHE A 333 12.57 -11.43 -16.27
N SER A 334 12.82 -11.85 -17.51
CA SER A 334 13.62 -11.05 -18.46
C SER A 334 12.97 -9.69 -18.70
N LEU A 335 11.64 -9.59 -18.61
CA LEU A 335 10.87 -8.37 -18.80
C LEU A 335 10.73 -7.50 -17.54
N ASP A 336 11.32 -7.86 -16.40
CA ASP A 336 11.27 -6.99 -15.21
C ASP A 336 12.26 -5.83 -15.36
N TYR A 337 11.76 -4.71 -15.90
CA TYR A 337 12.57 -3.51 -16.12
C TYR A 337 13.14 -2.92 -14.83
N ARG A 338 12.56 -3.22 -13.64
CA ARG A 338 13.09 -2.74 -12.35
C ARG A 338 14.37 -3.48 -12.01
N VAL A 339 14.42 -4.78 -12.27
CA VAL A 339 15.63 -5.59 -12.12
C VAL A 339 16.67 -5.20 -13.17
N SER A 340 16.25 -4.98 -14.42
CA SER A 340 17.15 -4.50 -15.50
C SER A 340 17.77 -3.14 -15.16
N ASN A 341 16.99 -2.19 -14.66
CA ASN A 341 17.50 -0.89 -14.18
C ASN A 341 18.48 -1.04 -13.03
N MET A 342 18.15 -1.87 -12.04
CA MET A 342 19.02 -2.10 -10.89
C MET A 342 20.35 -2.73 -11.32
N LEU A 343 20.33 -3.67 -12.27
CA LEU A 343 21.53 -4.26 -12.85
C LEU A 343 22.37 -3.20 -13.59
N ALA A 344 21.76 -2.41 -14.48
CA ALA A 344 22.45 -1.36 -15.23
C ALA A 344 23.13 -0.33 -14.30
N ARG A 345 22.40 0.09 -13.25
CA ARG A 345 22.92 0.99 -12.22
C ARG A 345 24.09 0.37 -11.46
N THR A 346 23.97 -0.89 -11.05
CA THR A 346 25.03 -1.59 -10.32
C THR A 346 26.29 -1.75 -11.17
N LEU A 347 26.15 -2.07 -12.46
CA LEU A 347 27.26 -2.11 -13.43
C LEU A 347 27.95 -0.74 -13.56
N PHE A 348 27.16 0.34 -13.63
CA PHE A 348 27.71 1.69 -13.72
C PHE A 348 28.44 2.11 -12.43
N GLU A 349 27.88 1.79 -11.26
CA GLU A 349 28.52 1.98 -9.94
C GLU A 349 29.83 1.19 -9.85
N ARG A 350 29.83 -0.07 -10.34
CA ARG A 350 31.00 -0.95 -10.39
C ARG A 350 32.12 -0.40 -11.27
N ALA A 351 31.75 0.25 -12.38
CA ALA A 351 32.69 0.92 -13.26
C ALA A 351 33.42 2.09 -12.56
N GLN A 352 32.76 2.79 -11.63
CA GLN A 352 33.39 3.91 -10.90
C GLN A 352 34.50 3.48 -9.94
N LEU A 353 34.52 2.21 -9.55
CA LEU A 353 35.61 1.63 -8.76
C LEU A 353 36.88 1.38 -9.60
N GLU A 354 36.76 1.31 -10.93
CA GLU A 354 37.87 1.02 -11.84
C GLU A 354 38.65 2.29 -12.22
N ARG A 355 39.49 2.75 -11.28
CA ARG A 355 40.25 4.01 -11.37
C ARG A 355 41.62 3.86 -12.04
N GLY A 356 42.09 4.94 -12.67
CA GLY A 356 43.39 5.01 -13.33
C GLY A 356 43.39 4.46 -14.77
N ASP A 357 44.51 4.65 -15.47
CA ASP A 357 44.64 4.28 -16.88
C ASP A 357 44.75 2.76 -17.07
N GLY A 358 45.45 2.07 -16.17
CA GLY A 358 45.61 0.61 -16.24
C GLY A 358 44.31 -0.20 -16.06
N ARG A 359 43.21 0.44 -15.63
CA ARG A 359 41.89 -0.19 -15.44
C ARG A 359 40.84 0.35 -16.41
N ARG A 360 41.26 1.19 -17.38
CA ARG A 360 40.38 1.85 -18.36
C ARG A 360 39.55 0.87 -19.17
N GLU A 361 40.16 -0.20 -19.66
CA GLU A 361 39.46 -1.21 -20.46
C GLU A 361 38.34 -1.88 -19.65
N LYS A 362 38.64 -2.32 -18.42
CA LYS A 362 37.65 -2.93 -17.52
C LYS A 362 36.52 -1.96 -17.16
N ARG A 363 36.85 -0.70 -16.88
CA ARG A 363 35.87 0.37 -16.67
C ARG A 363 34.94 0.53 -17.87
N ASN A 364 35.51 0.62 -19.07
CA ASN A 364 34.75 0.80 -20.31
C ASN A 364 33.85 -0.41 -20.60
N SER A 365 34.30 -1.63 -20.28
CA SER A 365 33.49 -2.85 -20.42
C SER A 365 32.23 -2.79 -19.54
N PHE A 366 32.35 -2.41 -18.26
CA PHE A 366 31.18 -2.26 -17.38
C PHE A 366 30.23 -1.14 -17.84
N ILE A 367 30.77 0.00 -18.31
CA ILE A 367 29.95 1.09 -18.85
C ILE A 367 29.18 0.63 -20.08
N ALA A 368 29.84 -0.07 -21.01
CA ALA A 368 29.20 -0.60 -22.21
C ALA A 368 28.08 -1.57 -21.86
N GLU A 369 28.27 -2.43 -20.86
CA GLU A 369 27.23 -3.34 -20.39
C GLU A 369 26.07 -2.61 -19.70
N ALA A 370 26.36 -1.60 -18.87
CA ALA A 370 25.33 -0.76 -18.26
C ALA A 370 24.44 -0.09 -19.33
N ILE A 371 25.03 0.41 -20.42
CA ILE A 371 24.31 0.99 -21.56
C ILE A 371 23.37 -0.05 -22.19
N VAL A 372 23.82 -1.29 -22.38
CA VAL A 372 22.98 -2.37 -22.92
C VAL A 372 21.73 -2.59 -22.04
N TRP A 373 21.92 -2.71 -20.73
CA TRP A 373 20.79 -2.96 -19.82
C TRP A 373 19.87 -1.76 -19.62
N TYR A 374 20.39 -0.52 -19.62
CA TYR A 374 19.50 0.65 -19.64
C TYR A 374 18.69 0.73 -20.94
N ARG A 375 19.29 0.41 -22.09
CA ARG A 375 18.56 0.32 -23.36
C ARG A 375 17.53 -0.81 -23.35
N HIS A 376 17.83 -1.93 -22.69
CA HIS A 376 16.87 -3.00 -22.47
C HIS A 376 15.66 -2.52 -21.67
N THR A 377 15.88 -1.80 -20.55
CA THR A 377 14.79 -1.14 -19.82
C THR A 377 13.97 -0.23 -20.73
N LEU A 378 14.60 0.64 -21.52
CA LEU A 378 13.88 1.56 -22.42
C LEU A 378 13.16 0.84 -23.58
N GLY A 379 13.56 -0.39 -23.92
CA GLY A 379 12.82 -1.23 -24.85
C GLY A 379 11.48 -1.72 -24.29
N ILE A 380 11.36 -1.81 -22.96
CA ILE A 380 10.15 -2.23 -22.23
C ILE A 380 9.34 -1.00 -21.77
N GLU A 381 10.01 -0.02 -21.18
CA GLU A 381 9.43 1.22 -20.65
C GLU A 381 10.18 2.43 -21.23
N PRO A 382 9.75 2.93 -22.41
CA PRO A 382 10.43 4.01 -23.12
C PRO A 382 10.49 5.33 -22.36
N GLU A 383 9.62 5.54 -21.36
CA GLU A 383 9.55 6.77 -20.55
C GLU A 383 10.30 6.64 -19.22
N ASN A 384 11.08 5.57 -19.04
CA ASN A 384 11.77 5.32 -17.77
C ASN A 384 12.83 6.40 -17.48
N ALA A 385 12.49 7.34 -16.59
CA ALA A 385 13.36 8.45 -16.23
C ALA A 385 14.70 8.00 -15.61
N GLU A 386 14.72 6.93 -14.81
CA GLU A 386 15.96 6.40 -14.22
C GLU A 386 16.92 5.88 -15.29
N ALA A 387 16.41 5.15 -16.29
CA ALA A 387 17.22 4.65 -17.39
C ALA A 387 17.76 5.77 -18.29
N HIS A 388 16.96 6.80 -18.57
CA HIS A 388 17.45 7.98 -19.29
C HIS A 388 18.53 8.72 -18.50
N TYR A 389 18.36 8.90 -17.18
CA TYR A 389 19.40 9.49 -16.36
C TYR A 389 20.69 8.65 -16.36
N GLY A 390 20.56 7.33 -16.20
CA GLY A 390 21.67 6.37 -16.28
C GLY A 390 22.43 6.42 -17.60
N LEU A 391 21.72 6.38 -18.74
CA LEU A 391 22.32 6.51 -20.07
C LEU A 391 23.00 7.85 -20.27
N SER A 392 22.43 8.94 -19.75
CA SER A 392 23.07 10.26 -19.86
C SER A 392 24.45 10.27 -19.21
N GLN A 393 24.62 9.59 -18.07
CA GLN A 393 25.89 9.47 -17.37
C GLN A 393 26.84 8.48 -18.07
N ALA A 394 26.33 7.31 -18.44
CA ALA A 394 27.12 6.27 -19.09
C ALA A 394 27.69 6.73 -20.45
N TYR A 395 26.88 7.40 -21.28
CA TYR A 395 27.33 7.96 -22.55
C TYR A 395 28.30 9.14 -22.38
N ALA A 396 28.13 9.97 -21.34
CA ALA A 396 29.10 11.03 -21.05
C ALA A 396 30.48 10.43 -20.76
N GLN A 397 30.53 9.32 -20.01
CA GLN A 397 31.77 8.66 -19.63
C GLN A 397 32.38 7.82 -20.77
N SER A 398 31.58 7.31 -21.71
CA SER A 398 32.07 6.64 -22.93
C SER A 398 32.51 7.62 -24.03
N GLY A 399 32.27 8.92 -23.86
CA GLY A 399 32.62 9.97 -24.84
C GLY A 399 31.56 10.23 -25.91
N GLU A 400 30.37 9.60 -25.79
CA GLU A 400 29.24 9.75 -26.71
C GLU A 400 28.36 10.96 -26.32
N THR A 401 28.94 12.16 -26.39
CA THR A 401 28.33 13.42 -25.90
C THR A 401 26.94 13.70 -26.49
N GLY A 402 26.74 13.46 -27.79
CA GLY A 402 25.43 13.66 -28.44
C GLY A 402 24.30 12.80 -27.85
N ARG A 403 24.58 11.51 -27.60
CA ARG A 403 23.62 10.59 -26.97
C ARG A 403 23.40 10.91 -25.49
N SER A 404 24.46 11.35 -24.80
CA SER A 404 24.35 11.82 -23.42
C SER A 404 23.38 13.01 -23.30
N GLU A 405 23.49 13.99 -24.19
CA GLU A 405 22.61 15.16 -24.22
C GLU A 405 21.16 14.82 -24.58
N GLU A 406 20.95 13.91 -25.51
CA GLU A 406 19.62 13.41 -25.87
C GLU A 406 18.92 12.79 -24.65
N HIS A 407 19.57 11.84 -23.98
CA HIS A 407 18.99 11.20 -22.79
C HIS A 407 18.87 12.15 -21.60
N ARG A 408 19.74 13.15 -21.49
CA ARG A 408 19.58 14.23 -20.50
C ARG A 408 18.29 15.02 -20.76
N ARG A 409 17.97 15.36 -22.02
CA ARG A 409 16.71 16.04 -22.36
C ARG A 409 15.50 15.15 -22.05
N LEU A 410 15.54 13.88 -22.45
CA LEU A 410 14.45 12.92 -22.17
C LEU A 410 14.25 12.72 -20.66
N TYR A 411 15.32 12.64 -19.88
CA TYR A 411 15.22 12.62 -18.42
C TYR A 411 14.51 13.87 -17.88
N GLN A 412 14.81 15.07 -18.39
CA GLN A 412 14.10 16.29 -17.97
C GLN A 412 12.62 16.28 -18.36
N THR A 413 12.26 15.65 -19.49
CA THR A 413 10.88 15.48 -19.93
C THR A 413 10.10 14.53 -19.01
N TYR A 414 10.65 13.36 -18.71
CA TYR A 414 9.93 12.29 -18.01
C TYR A 414 10.09 12.32 -16.49
N LYS A 415 11.12 12.98 -15.94
CA LYS A 415 11.23 13.11 -14.49
C LYS A 415 10.05 13.91 -13.94
N VAL A 416 9.61 13.54 -12.74
CA VAL A 416 8.62 14.32 -12.01
C VAL A 416 9.18 15.71 -11.69
N ASN A 417 8.40 16.75 -11.94
CA ASN A 417 8.71 18.10 -11.47
C ASN A 417 8.30 18.23 -10.00
N ASP A 418 9.25 17.98 -9.09
CA ASP A 418 9.00 17.98 -7.64
C ASP A 418 8.37 19.29 -7.15
N ASN A 419 8.83 20.46 -7.62
CA ASN A 419 8.26 21.75 -7.21
C ASN A 419 6.79 21.91 -7.62
N ALA A 420 6.45 21.50 -8.84
CA ALA A 420 5.07 21.55 -9.31
C ALA A 420 4.19 20.53 -8.56
N ARG A 421 4.70 19.32 -8.34
CA ARG A 421 4.04 18.26 -7.57
C ARG A 421 3.74 18.73 -6.15
N ASP A 422 4.74 19.22 -5.43
CA ASP A 422 4.62 19.60 -4.03
C ASP A 422 3.70 20.81 -3.86
N ARG A 423 3.70 21.75 -4.83
CA ARG A 423 2.72 22.84 -4.87
C ARG A 423 1.29 22.33 -5.02
N ALA A 424 1.03 21.38 -5.92
CA ALA A 424 -0.31 20.82 -6.12
C ALA A 424 -0.79 20.07 -4.86
N ILE A 425 0.08 19.26 -4.24
CA ILE A 425 -0.21 18.58 -2.97
C ILE A 425 -0.54 19.58 -1.86
N ALA A 426 0.27 20.63 -1.69
CA ALA A 426 0.05 21.65 -0.67
C ALA A 426 -1.24 22.47 -0.89
N LEU A 427 -1.69 22.63 -2.14
CA LEU A 427 -2.99 23.23 -2.44
C LEU A 427 -4.13 22.26 -2.10
N ALA A 428 -4.02 21.00 -2.52
CA ALA A 428 -5.02 19.97 -2.25
C ALA A 428 -5.28 19.78 -0.75
N ARG A 429 -4.21 19.67 0.04
CA ARG A 429 -4.30 19.54 1.51
C ARG A 429 -5.03 20.70 2.18
N ARG A 430 -4.91 21.92 1.62
CA ARG A 430 -5.62 23.11 2.14
C ARG A 430 -7.09 23.15 1.74
N MET A 431 -7.43 22.60 0.57
CA MET A 431 -8.80 22.61 0.05
C MET A 431 -9.68 21.55 0.70
N ASP A 432 -9.12 20.38 1.02
CA ASP A 432 -9.87 19.26 1.60
C ASP A 432 -9.17 18.74 2.86
N PRO A 433 -9.60 19.19 4.07
CA PRO A 433 -9.04 18.74 5.34
C PRO A 433 -9.24 17.25 5.62
N ALA A 434 -10.28 16.62 5.08
CA ALA A 434 -10.52 15.20 5.27
C ALA A 434 -9.58 14.37 4.40
N ALA A 435 -9.35 14.81 3.15
CA ALA A 435 -8.34 14.20 2.29
C ALA A 435 -6.91 14.45 2.79
N ASP A 436 -6.61 15.62 3.39
CA ASP A 436 -5.33 15.86 4.07
C ASP A 436 -5.12 14.91 5.24
N HIS A 437 -6.16 14.70 6.06
CA HIS A 437 -6.13 13.72 7.16
C HIS A 437 -5.81 12.31 6.63
N ALA A 438 -6.52 11.87 5.59
CA ALA A 438 -6.32 10.57 4.95
C ALA A 438 -4.95 10.44 4.26
N ALA A 439 -4.36 11.54 3.80
CA ALA A 439 -3.03 11.56 3.18
C ALA A 439 -1.86 11.49 4.18
N ASN A 440 -2.14 11.54 5.48
CA ASN A 440 -1.10 11.36 6.48
C ASN A 440 -0.65 9.90 6.49
N PRO A 441 0.68 9.62 6.53
CA PRO A 441 1.17 8.25 6.52
C PRO A 441 0.57 7.37 7.62
N VAL A 442 0.28 7.95 8.79
CA VAL A 442 -0.37 7.27 9.90
C VAL A 442 -1.66 8.01 10.27
N ALA A 443 -2.70 7.83 9.44
CA ALA A 443 -4.01 8.41 9.69
C ALA A 443 -4.76 7.61 10.77
N ILE A 444 -5.20 8.28 11.84
CA ILE A 444 -6.06 7.71 12.88
C ILE A 444 -7.48 8.26 12.70
N TYR A 445 -8.43 7.36 12.47
CA TYR A 445 -9.84 7.69 12.27
C TYR A 445 -10.58 7.67 13.61
N ASP A 446 -10.97 8.85 14.11
CA ASP A 446 -11.67 8.99 15.39
C ASP A 446 -13.16 8.66 15.24
N LEU A 447 -13.62 7.64 15.95
CA LEU A 447 -15.01 7.18 15.90
C LEU A 447 -15.98 8.06 16.70
N HIS A 448 -15.49 9.03 17.48
CA HIS A 448 -16.30 9.98 18.26
C HIS A 448 -16.56 11.28 17.52
N ARG A 449 -16.15 11.37 16.24
CA ARG A 449 -16.36 12.56 15.43
C ARG A 449 -17.86 12.77 15.17
N GLU A 450 -18.31 14.02 15.31
CA GLU A 450 -19.64 14.38 14.84
C GLU A 450 -19.71 14.29 13.30
N PRO A 451 -20.78 13.70 12.73
CA PRO A 451 -20.95 13.63 11.29
C PRO A 451 -21.05 15.05 10.73
N VAL A 452 -20.17 15.39 9.80
CA VAL A 452 -20.24 16.68 9.11
C VAL A 452 -21.08 16.50 7.85
N SER A 453 -22.09 17.37 7.66
CA SER A 453 -22.79 17.48 6.37
C SER A 453 -21.78 17.87 5.28
N ALA A 454 -21.76 17.15 4.15
CA ALA A 454 -20.77 17.37 3.09
C ALA A 454 -20.62 18.87 2.73
N GLY A 455 -19.37 19.33 2.64
CA GLY A 455 -19.03 20.68 2.22
C GLY A 455 -19.34 20.92 0.73
N PRO A 456 -19.32 22.18 0.26
CA PRO A 456 -19.75 22.53 -1.08
C PRO A 456 -18.95 21.81 -2.17
N VAL A 457 -19.67 21.41 -3.22
CA VAL A 457 -19.13 20.86 -4.47
C VAL A 457 -18.16 21.90 -5.07
N SER A 458 -16.95 21.47 -5.43
CA SER A 458 -16.00 22.32 -6.15
C SER A 458 -16.57 22.63 -7.53
N ASP A 459 -16.84 23.91 -7.81
CA ASP A 459 -17.17 24.38 -9.15
C ASP A 459 -15.95 24.20 -10.07
N TYR A 460 -15.90 23.05 -10.74
CA TYR A 460 -14.99 22.85 -11.86
C TYR A 460 -15.56 23.61 -13.06
N ALA A 461 -15.09 24.85 -13.25
CA ALA A 461 -15.15 25.52 -14.54
C ALA A 461 -13.91 25.08 -15.34
N PRO A 462 -14.07 24.40 -16.48
CA PRO A 462 -12.97 24.23 -17.42
C PRO A 462 -12.60 25.62 -17.98
N ASP A 463 -11.31 25.96 -17.93
CA ASP A 463 -10.74 27.14 -18.60
C ASP A 463 -10.59 26.87 -20.11
#